data_AF-A0A957E8C2-F1
#
_entry.id   AF-A0A957E8C2-F1
#
_cell.length_a   1.000
_cell.length_b   1.000
_cell.length_c   1.000
_cell.angle_alpha   90.00
_cell.angle_beta   90.00
_cell.angle_gamma   90.00
#
_symmetry.space_group_name_H-M   'P 1'
#
loop_
_entity.id
_entity.type
_entity.pdbx_description
1 polymer ?
#
loop_
_entity_poly.entity_id
_entity_poly.type
_entity_poly.pdbx_seq_one_letter_code
_entity_poly.pdbx_strand_id
1 'polypeptide(L)'
;ELALAEENMQEALRLRFELNQATHHLLPPQLGLAYIAHLNKSHDKAQAGLELVMAELSAQTMDGLGDPFGFYWLCYTLLDYYQDSRTAQFIADAHKKLQAQANKIPGLESRESFLQNVPENRLIGETYRRISPQP
;
A
#
# COMPACT_ATOMS: atom_id res chain seq x y z
N GLU A 1 -0.14 0.33 22.55
CA GLU A 1 0.32 -0.27 21.28
C GLU A 1 0.32 0.74 20.13
N LEU A 2 -0.81 1.38 19.79
CA LEU A 2 -0.85 2.38 18.70
C LEU A 2 0.05 3.62 18.91
N ALA A 3 0.15 4.14 20.13
CA ALA A 3 1.02 5.30 20.41
C ALA A 3 2.51 5.00 20.16
N LEU A 4 2.99 3.81 20.52
CA LEU A 4 4.35 3.37 20.24
C LEU A 4 4.58 3.17 18.72
N ALA A 5 3.57 2.63 18.02
CA ALA A 5 3.64 2.53 16.57
C ALA A 5 3.71 3.91 15.90
N GLU A 6 2.95 4.89 16.40
CA GLU A 6 2.98 6.27 15.90
C GLU A 6 4.35 6.90 16.10
N GLU A 7 4.92 6.79 17.31
CA GLU A 7 6.26 7.27 17.64
C GLU A 7 7.32 6.64 16.73
N ASN A 8 7.29 5.32 16.56
CA ASN A 8 8.24 4.62 15.68
C ASN A 8 8.12 5.06 14.22
N MET A 9 6.90 5.32 13.72
CA MET A 9 6.70 5.80 12.36
C MET A 9 7.14 7.26 12.18
N GLN A 10 6.91 8.11 13.18
CA GLN A 10 7.42 9.49 13.20
C GLN A 10 8.96 9.50 13.22
N GLU A 11 9.58 8.66 14.03
CA GLU A 11 11.04 8.56 14.11
C GLU A 11 11.64 8.03 12.81
N ALA A 12 11.04 6.98 12.23
CA ALA A 12 11.45 6.47 10.94
C ALA A 12 11.34 7.54 9.84
N LEU A 13 10.25 8.30 9.80
CA LEU A 13 10.09 9.38 8.84
C LEU A 13 11.16 10.47 9.01
N ARG A 14 11.40 10.87 10.27
CA ARG A 14 12.42 11.87 10.61
C ARG A 14 13.81 11.42 10.17
N LEU A 15 14.24 10.22 10.56
CA LEU A 15 15.57 9.70 10.23
C LEU A 15 15.79 9.61 8.71
N ARG A 16 14.79 9.14 7.96
CA ARG A 16 14.90 9.03 6.49
C ARG A 16 14.98 10.40 5.81
N PHE A 17 14.26 11.38 6.34
CA PHE A 17 14.35 12.77 5.89
C PHE A 17 15.74 13.37 6.20
N GLU A 18 16.24 13.21 7.42
CA GLU A 18 17.58 13.69 7.83
C GLU A 18 18.71 13.06 7.01
N LEU A 19 18.56 11.79 6.62
CA LEU A 19 19.49 11.07 5.75
C LEU A 19 19.36 11.42 4.27
N ASN A 20 18.48 12.36 3.89
CA ASN A 20 18.17 12.73 2.50
C ASN A 20 17.87 11.51 1.62
N GLN A 21 17.14 10.53 2.17
CA GLN A 21 16.71 9.37 1.38
C GLN A 21 15.71 9.79 0.30
N ALA A 22 15.73 9.05 -0.81
CA ALA A 22 14.78 9.26 -1.89
C ALA A 22 13.32 9.16 -1.40
N THR A 23 12.43 9.94 -1.99
CA THR A 23 11.05 10.12 -1.53
C THR A 23 10.28 8.80 -1.36
N HIS A 24 10.49 7.80 -2.22
CA HIS A 24 9.84 6.49 -2.09
C HIS A 24 10.13 5.78 -0.75
N HIS A 25 11.25 6.09 -0.06
CA HIS A 25 11.52 5.58 1.28
C HIS A 25 10.72 6.28 2.38
N LEU A 26 10.22 7.50 2.12
CA LEU A 26 9.38 8.26 3.05
C LEU A 26 7.92 7.79 3.03
N LEU A 27 7.48 7.18 1.92
CA LEU A 27 6.07 6.79 1.75
C LEU A 27 5.60 5.72 2.74
N PRO A 28 6.34 4.63 3.04
CA PRO A 28 5.87 3.62 3.99
C PRO A 28 5.59 4.17 5.40
N PRO A 29 6.49 4.95 6.05
CA PRO A 29 6.16 5.51 7.35
C PRO A 29 5.04 6.56 7.28
N GLN A 30 4.93 7.32 6.18
CA GLN A 30 3.80 8.24 5.98
C GLN A 30 2.45 7.52 5.89
N LEU A 31 2.38 6.44 5.11
CA LEU A 31 1.18 5.60 5.01
C LEU A 31 0.85 4.93 6.35
N GLY A 32 1.88 4.49 7.08
CA GLY A 32 1.74 3.97 8.44
C GLY A 32 1.10 4.98 9.39
N LEU A 33 1.54 6.25 9.36
CA LEU A 33 0.94 7.33 10.16
C LEU A 33 -0.51 7.61 9.76
N ALA A 34 -0.82 7.63 8.46
CA ALA A 34 -2.18 7.79 7.97
C ALA A 34 -3.09 6.66 8.47
N TYR A 35 -2.60 5.42 8.43
CA TYR A 35 -3.33 4.25 8.92
C TYR A 35 -3.53 4.26 10.45
N ILE A 36 -2.52 4.65 11.22
CA ILE A 36 -2.64 4.81 12.68
C ILE A 36 -3.65 5.92 13.02
N ALA A 37 -3.61 7.04 12.31
CA ALA A 37 -4.59 8.11 12.47
C ALA A 37 -6.02 7.63 12.17
N HIS A 38 -6.19 6.79 11.14
CA HIS A 38 -7.46 6.15 10.81
C HIS A 38 -7.95 5.26 11.97
N LEU A 39 -7.10 4.40 12.52
CA LEU A 39 -7.43 3.55 13.67
C LEU A 39 -7.78 4.38 14.93
N ASN A 40 -7.13 5.53 15.10
CA ASN A 40 -7.42 6.48 16.17
C ASN A 40 -8.64 7.40 15.89
N LYS A 41 -9.42 7.11 14.83
CA LYS A 41 -10.60 7.90 14.41
C LYS A 41 -10.30 9.37 14.10
N SER A 42 -9.03 9.70 13.85
CA SER A 42 -8.59 11.02 13.43
C SER A 42 -8.70 11.15 11.92
N HIS A 43 -9.94 11.18 11.41
CA HIS A 43 -10.22 11.07 9.97
C HIS A 43 -9.54 12.15 9.13
N ASP A 44 -9.52 13.40 9.60
CA ASP A 44 -8.86 14.50 8.89
C ASP A 44 -7.37 14.24 8.69
N LYS A 45 -6.68 13.75 9.73
CA LYS A 45 -5.24 13.41 9.66
C LYS A 45 -4.99 12.22 8.74
N ALA A 46 -5.84 11.20 8.81
CA ALA A 46 -5.73 10.02 7.98
C ALA A 46 -5.92 10.36 6.49
N GLN A 47 -6.93 11.16 6.15
CA GLN A 47 -7.18 11.59 4.77
C GLN A 47 -6.06 12.51 4.27
N ALA A 48 -5.59 13.47 5.07
CA ALA A 48 -4.47 14.32 4.70
C ALA A 48 -3.19 13.49 4.44
N GLY A 49 -2.90 12.51 5.29
CA GLY A 49 -1.78 11.59 5.10
C GLY A 49 -1.93 10.73 3.84
N LEU A 50 -3.13 10.21 3.58
CA LEU A 50 -3.44 9.45 2.37
C LEU A 50 -3.23 10.29 1.11
N GLU A 51 -3.72 11.54 1.08
CA GLU A 51 -3.53 12.41 -0.10
C GLU A 51 -2.07 12.71 -0.37
N LEU A 52 -1.26 12.94 0.66
CA LEU A 52 0.19 13.12 0.50
C LEU A 52 0.84 11.89 -0.14
N VAL A 53 0.49 10.69 0.35
CA VAL A 53 0.98 9.44 -0.24
C VAL A 53 0.53 9.30 -1.70
N MET A 54 -0.74 9.57 -2.00
CA MET A 54 -1.28 9.44 -3.35
C MET A 54 -0.67 10.44 -4.34
N ALA A 55 -0.37 11.67 -3.90
CA ALA A 55 0.29 12.68 -4.71
C ALA A 55 1.69 12.22 -5.13
N GLU A 56 2.47 11.68 -4.20
CA GLU A 56 3.82 11.17 -4.50
C GLU A 56 3.82 9.91 -5.36
N LEU A 57 2.84 9.02 -5.18
CA LEU A 57 2.67 7.84 -6.03
C LEU A 57 2.35 8.19 -7.49
N SER A 58 1.66 9.30 -7.73
CA SER A 58 1.41 9.77 -9.10
C SER A 58 2.70 10.20 -9.82
N ALA A 59 3.74 10.57 -9.07
CA ALA A 59 5.00 11.07 -9.57
C ALA A 59 6.10 9.99 -9.69
N GLN A 60 5.95 8.82 -9.05
CA GLN A 60 7.04 7.84 -8.89
C GLN A 60 6.56 6.39 -9.08
N THR A 61 7.49 5.49 -9.43
CA THR A 61 7.23 4.04 -9.37
C THR A 61 7.51 3.51 -7.97
N MET A 62 6.70 2.56 -7.49
CA MET A 62 6.89 1.87 -6.20
C MET A 62 8.07 0.89 -6.19
N ASP A 63 9.00 1.03 -7.13
CA ASP A 63 10.18 0.18 -7.23
C ASP A 63 11.14 0.53 -6.08
N GLY A 64 11.61 -0.48 -5.35
CA GLY A 64 12.49 -0.29 -4.18
C GLY A 64 11.79 -0.29 -2.82
N LEU A 65 10.46 -0.45 -2.77
CA LEU A 65 9.77 -0.79 -1.53
C LEU A 65 10.10 -2.22 -1.09
N GLY A 66 10.37 -2.40 0.21
CA GLY A 66 10.65 -3.72 0.79
C GLY A 66 9.42 -4.64 0.74
N ASP A 67 8.23 -4.08 0.98
CA ASP A 67 6.95 -4.78 0.84
C ASP A 67 6.00 -3.93 -0.03
N PRO A 68 6.08 -4.07 -1.36
CA PRO A 68 5.26 -3.28 -2.26
C PRO A 68 3.78 -3.63 -2.15
N PHE A 69 3.42 -4.91 -1.97
CA PHE A 69 2.02 -5.33 -2.00
C PHE A 69 1.29 -5.07 -0.69
N GLY A 70 1.97 -5.12 0.46
CA GLY A 70 1.40 -4.59 1.71
C GLY A 70 1.15 -3.09 1.66
N PHE A 71 2.04 -2.35 1.00
CA PHE A 71 1.82 -0.93 0.74
C PHE A 71 0.59 -0.68 -0.15
N TYR A 72 0.47 -1.38 -1.29
CA TYR A 72 -0.75 -1.30 -2.13
C TYR A 72 -2.01 -1.66 -1.34
N TRP A 73 -1.96 -2.72 -0.53
CA TRP A 73 -3.13 -3.17 0.22
C TRP A 73 -3.58 -2.14 1.28
N LEU A 74 -2.65 -1.51 1.98
CA LEU A 74 -2.96 -0.45 2.95
C LEU A 74 -3.53 0.81 2.27
N CYS A 75 -2.96 1.24 1.15
CA CYS A 75 -3.52 2.33 0.35
C CYS A 75 -4.95 2.02 -0.10
N TYR A 76 -5.18 0.83 -0.66
CA TYR A 76 -6.53 0.39 -1.04
C TYR A 76 -7.49 0.41 0.14
N THR A 77 -7.08 -0.11 1.30
CA THR A 77 -7.93 -0.17 2.50
C THR A 77 -8.40 1.21 2.93
N LEU A 78 -7.52 2.21 2.92
CA LEU A 78 -7.88 3.59 3.25
C LEU A 78 -8.77 4.21 2.16
N LEU A 79 -8.42 4.04 0.89
CA LEU A 79 -9.23 4.55 -0.23
C LEU A 79 -10.67 3.99 -0.19
N ASP A 80 -10.81 2.68 0.00
CA ASP A 80 -12.11 1.99 0.09
C ASP A 80 -12.91 2.47 1.30
N TYR A 81 -12.28 2.60 2.47
CA TYR A 81 -12.93 3.11 3.68
C TYR A 81 -13.46 4.54 3.50
N TYR A 82 -12.69 5.41 2.85
CA TYR A 82 -13.07 6.79 2.58
C TYR A 82 -13.91 6.95 1.30
N GLN A 83 -14.35 5.85 0.68
CA GLN A 83 -15.16 5.83 -0.55
C GLN A 83 -14.53 6.64 -1.68
N ASP A 84 -13.20 6.59 -1.77
CA ASP A 84 -12.45 7.34 -2.76
C ASP A 84 -12.70 6.78 -4.17
N SER A 85 -12.93 7.66 -5.14
CA SER A 85 -13.21 7.26 -6.52
C SER A 85 -12.03 6.55 -7.20
N ARG A 86 -10.80 6.73 -6.71
CA ARG A 86 -9.58 6.08 -7.22
C ARG A 86 -9.49 4.59 -6.85
N THR A 87 -10.31 4.11 -5.90
CA THR A 87 -10.28 2.75 -5.35
C THR A 87 -10.25 1.65 -6.43
N ALA A 88 -11.18 1.73 -7.39
CA ALA A 88 -11.34 0.69 -8.42
C ALA A 88 -10.14 0.62 -9.37
N GLN A 89 -9.61 1.77 -9.78
CA GLN A 89 -8.43 1.82 -10.64
C GLN A 89 -7.18 1.37 -9.88
N PHE A 90 -7.03 1.79 -8.63
CA PHE A 90 -5.85 1.51 -7.82
C PHE A 90 -5.62 0.00 -7.59
N ILE A 91 -6.68 -0.73 -7.27
CA ILE A 91 -6.59 -2.19 -7.08
C ILE A 91 -6.43 -2.96 -8.39
N ALA A 92 -6.95 -2.43 -9.51
CA ALA A 92 -6.68 -2.98 -10.83
C ALA A 92 -5.19 -2.87 -11.20
N ASP A 93 -4.57 -1.72 -10.91
CA ASP A 93 -3.14 -1.51 -11.13
C ASP A 93 -2.28 -2.37 -10.19
N ALA A 94 -2.68 -2.49 -8.91
CA ALA A 94 -2.04 -3.39 -7.96
C ALA A 94 -2.10 -4.85 -8.43
N HIS A 95 -3.26 -5.32 -8.90
CA HIS A 95 -3.43 -6.67 -9.42
C HIS A 95 -2.59 -6.91 -10.68
N LYS A 96 -2.56 -5.96 -11.63
CA LYS A 96 -1.72 -6.04 -12.83
C LYS A 96 -0.24 -6.21 -12.48
N LYS A 97 0.26 -5.44 -11.50
CA LYS A 97 1.64 -5.53 -11.02
C LYS A 97 1.91 -6.85 -10.29
N LEU A 98 0.96 -7.32 -9.49
CA LEU A 98 1.04 -8.61 -8.81
C LEU A 98 1.18 -9.76 -9.80
N GLN A 99 0.34 -9.79 -10.84
CA GLN A 99 0.41 -10.80 -11.90
C GLN A 99 1.72 -10.70 -12.69
N ALA A 100 2.17 -9.49 -13.02
CA ALA A 100 3.45 -9.29 -13.69
C ALA A 100 4.63 -9.81 -12.87
N GLN A 101 4.62 -9.64 -11.55
CA GLN A 101 5.66 -10.17 -10.66
C GLN A 101 5.55 -11.70 -10.52
N ALA A 102 4.35 -12.24 -10.35
CA ALA A 102 4.10 -13.68 -10.28
C ALA A 102 4.57 -14.41 -11.56
N ASN A 103 4.39 -13.80 -12.73
CA ASN A 103 4.83 -14.36 -14.02
C ASN A 103 6.36 -14.43 -14.17
N LYS A 104 7.13 -13.64 -13.41
CA LYS A 104 8.59 -13.73 -13.37
C LYS A 104 9.08 -14.91 -12.51
N ILE A 105 8.22 -15.50 -11.68
CA ILE A 105 8.57 -16.63 -10.81
C ILE A 105 8.56 -17.92 -11.65
N PRO A 106 9.69 -18.65 -11.71
CA PRO A 106 9.74 -19.96 -12.35
C PRO A 106 9.05 -21.02 -11.48
N GLY A 107 8.33 -21.94 -12.12
CA GLY A 107 7.60 -23.01 -11.46
C GLY A 107 6.18 -22.58 -11.05
N LEU A 108 5.20 -23.44 -11.35
CA LEU A 108 3.79 -23.16 -11.08
C LEU A 108 3.51 -23.10 -9.57
N GLU A 109 4.04 -24.05 -8.80
CA GLU A 109 3.86 -24.13 -7.35
C GLU A 109 4.40 -22.89 -6.63
N SER A 110 5.60 -22.42 -6.99
CA SER A 110 6.19 -21.20 -6.44
C SER A 110 5.35 -19.96 -6.76
N ARG A 111 4.78 -19.88 -7.97
CA ARG A 111 3.89 -18.80 -8.38
C ARG A 111 2.59 -18.81 -7.58
N GLU A 112 1.99 -19.98 -7.41
CA GLU A 112 0.76 -20.15 -6.62
C GLU A 112 1.00 -19.80 -5.15
N SER A 113 2.10 -20.29 -4.57
CA SER A 113 2.52 -19.95 -3.21
C SER A 113 2.68 -18.44 -3.03
N PHE A 114 3.36 -17.75 -3.95
CA PHE A 114 3.49 -16.29 -3.92
C PHE A 114 2.12 -15.57 -3.96
N LEU A 115 1.18 -16.04 -4.78
CA LEU A 115 -0.14 -15.42 -4.93
C LEU A 115 -1.08 -15.73 -3.74
N GLN A 116 -0.96 -16.88 -3.10
CA GLN A 116 -1.94 -17.36 -2.12
C GLN A 116 -1.46 -17.33 -0.67
N ASN A 117 -0.16 -17.52 -0.43
CA ASN A 117 0.39 -17.63 0.93
C ASN A 117 0.79 -16.28 1.52
N VAL A 118 1.00 -15.26 0.70
CA VAL A 118 1.16 -13.87 1.16
C VAL A 118 -0.23 -13.25 1.29
N PRO A 119 -0.68 -12.86 2.49
CA PRO A 119 -2.05 -12.39 2.72
C PRO A 119 -2.46 -11.25 1.80
N GLU A 120 -1.60 -10.27 1.62
CA GLU A 120 -1.85 -9.04 0.85
C GLU A 120 -1.99 -9.36 -0.65
N ASN A 121 -1.18 -10.28 -1.17
CA ASN A 121 -1.29 -10.75 -2.55
C ASN A 121 -2.63 -11.43 -2.80
N ARG A 122 -3.05 -12.30 -1.88
CA ARG A 122 -4.33 -13.00 -1.96
C ARG A 122 -5.50 -12.01 -1.90
N LEU A 123 -5.46 -11.08 -0.95
CA LEU A 123 -6.47 -10.05 -0.75
C LEU A 123 -6.61 -9.12 -1.97
N ILE A 124 -5.50 -8.73 -2.60
CA ILE A 124 -5.51 -7.96 -3.84
C ILE A 124 -6.23 -8.73 -4.96
N GLY A 125 -5.88 -10.00 -5.15
CA GLY A 125 -6.48 -10.84 -6.18
C GLY A 125 -7.98 -11.10 -5.97
N GLU A 126 -8.39 -11.35 -4.73
CA GLU A 126 -9.80 -11.52 -4.35
C GLU A 126 -10.61 -10.24 -4.54
N THR A 127 -10.07 -9.12 -4.07
CA THR A 127 -10.73 -7.82 -4.15
C THR A 127 -10.91 -7.40 -5.61
N TYR A 128 -9.88 -7.54 -6.44
CA TYR A 128 -9.97 -7.26 -7.87
C TYR A 128 -11.09 -8.07 -8.52
N ARG A 129 -11.18 -9.39 -8.26
CA ARG A 129 -12.26 -10.23 -8.80
C ARG A 129 -13.66 -9.80 -8.34
N ARG A 130 -13.78 -9.28 -7.12
CA ARG A 130 -15.05 -8.83 -6.55
C ARG A 130 -15.56 -7.55 -7.21
N ILE A 131 -14.67 -6.60 -7.50
CA ILE A 131 -15.06 -5.27 -7.97
C ILE A 131 -14.96 -5.09 -9.49
N SER A 132 -14.16 -5.91 -10.17
CA SER A 132 -14.10 -5.96 -11.62
C SER A 132 -15.01 -7.09 -12.11
N PRO A 133 -16.19 -6.80 -12.70
CA PRO A 133 -16.98 -7.84 -13.33
C PRO A 133 -16.12 -8.51 -14.41
N GLN A 134 -15.94 -9.83 -14.28
CA GLN A 134 -15.37 -10.64 -15.35
C GLN A 134 -16.31 -10.49 -16.56
N PRO A 135 -15.78 -10.25 -17.78
CA PRO A 135 -16.59 -10.34 -19.00
C PRO A 135 -17.15 -11.75 -19.19
#